data_AF-A0A8H3H9R7-F1
#
_entry.id   AF-A0A8H3H9R7-F1
#
_cell.length_a   1.000
_cell.length_b   1.000
_cell.length_c   1.000
_cell.angle_alpha   90.00
_cell.angle_beta   90.00
_cell.angle_gamma   90.00
#
_symmetry.space_group_name_H-M   'P 1'
#
loop_
_entity.id
_entity.type
_entity.pdbx_description
1 polymer ?
#
loop_
_entity_poly.entity_id
_entity_poly.type
_entity_poly.pdbx_seq_one_letter_code
_entity_poly.pdbx_strand_id
1 'polypeptide(L)'
;MADPATTAHASLHELEIALHHIFASKCLAIAGFCILIYDHLLTFPQEVELVWKQQRSWVSILFVLNRYITPLVLMVDIYDKGGLANFLPQSFCVNWYFAESAWNLVAFGLIHALVALRVRCNCFQASM
;
A
#
# COMPACT_ATOMS: atom_id res chain seq x y z
N MET A 1 36.93 29.13 0.88
CA MET A 1 35.92 29.72 -0.02
C MET A 1 35.76 28.73 -1.15
N ALA A 2 34.65 27.98 -1.20
CA ALA A 2 34.46 26.94 -2.22
C ALA A 2 34.33 27.59 -3.61
N ASP A 3 35.03 27.05 -4.59
CA ASP A 3 35.01 27.54 -5.97
C ASP A 3 33.60 27.31 -6.57
N PRO A 4 32.92 28.33 -7.13
CA PRO A 4 31.55 28.21 -7.64
C PRO A 4 31.35 27.08 -8.66
N ALA A 5 32.40 26.68 -9.38
CA ALA A 5 32.36 25.56 -10.31
C ALA A 5 32.16 24.22 -9.58
N THR A 6 32.86 23.98 -8.47
CA THR A 6 32.76 22.72 -7.72
C THR A 6 31.39 22.55 -7.06
N THR A 7 30.80 23.64 -6.57
CA THR A 7 29.45 23.62 -5.98
C THR A 7 28.37 23.33 -7.02
N ALA A 8 28.52 23.85 -8.24
CA ALA A 8 27.58 23.61 -9.34
C ALA A 8 27.60 22.12 -9.76
N HIS A 9 28.78 21.53 -9.94
CA HIS A 9 28.92 20.12 -10.26
C HIS A 9 28.34 19.20 -9.18
N ALA A 10 28.58 19.51 -7.90
CA ALA A 10 27.98 18.77 -6.79
C ALA A 10 26.45 18.81 -6.84
N SER A 11 25.85 19.99 -7.05
CA SER A 11 24.38 20.13 -7.09
C SER A 11 23.71 19.37 -8.24
N LEU A 12 24.35 19.30 -9.42
CA LEU A 12 23.83 18.55 -10.57
C LEU A 12 23.85 17.04 -10.32
N HIS A 13 24.90 16.55 -9.68
CA HIS A 13 25.04 15.14 -9.33
C HIS A 13 23.97 14.69 -8.31
N GLU A 14 23.70 15.51 -7.30
CA GLU A 14 22.62 15.23 -6.33
C GLU A 14 21.23 15.18 -7.01
N LEU A 15 20.99 16.07 -7.98
CA LEU A 15 19.73 16.09 -8.72
C LEU A 15 19.55 14.86 -9.61
N GLU A 16 20.62 14.39 -10.26
CA GLU A 16 20.61 13.18 -11.09
C GLU A 16 20.25 11.94 -10.27
N ILE A 17 20.88 11.78 -9.10
CA ILE A 17 20.59 10.70 -8.15
C ILE A 17 19.14 10.75 -7.70
N ALA A 18 18.65 11.94 -7.29
CA ALA A 18 17.28 12.11 -6.85
C ALA A 18 16.27 11.73 -7.95
N LEU A 19 16.53 12.13 -9.19
CA LEU A 19 15.68 11.80 -10.32
C LEU A 19 15.61 10.28 -10.57
N HIS A 20 16.75 9.59 -10.50
CA HIS A 20 16.81 8.14 -10.65
C HIS A 20 16.00 7.42 -9.57
N HIS A 21 16.10 7.86 -8.31
CA HIS A 21 15.32 7.29 -7.21
C HIS A 21 13.81 7.53 -7.38
N ILE A 22 13.41 8.73 -7.80
CA ILE A 22 12.00 9.05 -8.04
C ILE A 22 11.44 8.17 -9.16
N PHE A 23 12.18 8.04 -10.27
CA PHE A 23 11.74 7.21 -11.39
C PHE A 23 11.62 5.73 -11.01
N ALA A 24 12.63 5.17 -10.34
CA ALA A 24 12.60 3.79 -9.87
C ALA A 24 11.40 3.53 -8.93
N SER A 25 11.16 4.45 -7.99
CA SER A 25 10.04 4.36 -7.05
C SER A 25 8.70 4.38 -7.75
N LYS A 26 8.52 5.24 -8.76
CA LYS A 26 7.29 5.31 -9.57
C LYS A 26 7.04 4.01 -10.35
N CYS A 27 8.07 3.49 -11.02
CA CYS A 27 7.97 2.23 -11.77
C CYS A 27 7.62 1.07 -10.85
N LEU A 28 8.25 1.00 -9.67
CA LEU A 28 7.98 -0.04 -8.69
C LEU A 28 6.55 0.06 -8.12
N ALA A 29 6.08 1.28 -7.82
CA ALA A 29 4.72 1.50 -7.33
C ALA A 29 3.66 1.07 -8.35
N ILE A 30 3.84 1.44 -9.63
CA ILE A 30 2.92 1.03 -10.70
C ILE A 30 2.96 -0.48 -10.92
N ALA A 31 4.15 -1.09 -10.97
CA ALA A 31 4.29 -2.53 -11.12
C ALA A 31 3.64 -3.29 -9.95
N GLY A 32 3.89 -2.84 -8.71
CA GLY A 32 3.27 -3.38 -7.50
C GLY A 32 1.75 -3.25 -7.52
N PHE A 33 1.21 -2.11 -7.95
CA PHE A 33 -0.22 -1.91 -8.11
C PHE A 33 -0.83 -2.87 -9.14
N CYS A 34 -0.20 -3.05 -10.30
CA CYS A 34 -0.67 -4.00 -11.31
C CYS A 34 -0.72 -5.44 -10.77
N ILE A 35 0.33 -5.86 -10.07
CA ILE A 35 0.39 -7.20 -9.44
C ILE A 35 -0.71 -7.34 -8.38
N LEU A 36 -0.91 -6.32 -7.55
CA LEU A 36 -1.95 -6.32 -6.51
C LEU A 36 -3.35 -6.48 -7.12
N ILE A 37 -3.65 -5.73 -8.18
CA ILE A 37 -4.95 -5.84 -8.88
C ILE A 37 -5.10 -7.22 -9.52
N TYR A 38 -4.03 -7.76 -10.11
CA TYR A 38 -4.05 -9.10 -10.69
C TYR A 38 -4.38 -10.18 -9.64
N ASP A 39 -3.75 -10.14 -8.47
CA ASP A 39 -4.06 -11.04 -7.35
C ASP A 39 -5.53 -10.90 -6.90
N HIS A 40 -6.02 -9.66 -6.87
CA HIS A 40 -7.41 -9.35 -6.51
C HIS A 40 -8.40 -10.02 -7.47
N LEU A 41 -8.17 -9.88 -8.78
CA LEU A 41 -9.01 -10.49 -9.81
C LEU A 41 -8.99 -12.03 -9.75
N LEU A 42 -7.82 -12.62 -9.47
CA LEU A 42 -7.67 -14.07 -9.43
C LEU A 42 -8.44 -14.70 -8.26
N THR A 43 -8.48 -14.01 -7.13
CA THR A 43 -9.08 -14.52 -5.88
C THR A 43 -10.54 -14.09 -5.70
N PHE A 44 -10.99 -13.06 -6.42
CA PHE A 44 -12.37 -12.56 -6.38
C PHE A 44 -13.45 -13.66 -6.55
N PRO A 45 -13.33 -14.64 -7.47
CA PRO A 45 -14.35 -15.68 -7.61
C PRO A 45 -14.54 -16.50 -6.33
N GLN A 46 -13.43 -16.82 -5.64
CA GLN A 46 -13.45 -17.56 -4.39
C GLN A 46 -14.03 -16.72 -3.25
N GLU A 47 -13.78 -15.41 -3.25
CA GLU A 47 -14.39 -14.49 -2.27
C GLU A 47 -15.91 -14.43 -2.40
N VAL A 48 -16.42 -14.31 -3.64
CA VAL A 48 -17.86 -14.26 -3.88
C VAL A 48 -18.53 -15.55 -3.40
N GLU A 49 -17.90 -16.69 -3.61
CA GLU A 49 -18.46 -17.96 -3.15
C GLU A 49 -18.39 -18.15 -1.62
N LEU A 50 -17.27 -17.80 -0.99
CA LEU A 50 -17.03 -18.09 0.43
C LEU A 50 -17.50 -16.97 1.38
N VAL A 51 -17.41 -15.71 0.96
CA VAL A 51 -17.72 -14.54 1.81
C VAL A 51 -19.09 -13.97 1.48
N TRP A 52 -19.47 -13.92 0.20
CA TRP A 52 -20.72 -13.28 -0.19
C TRP A 52 -21.93 -14.21 -0.10
N LYS A 53 -21.77 -15.52 -0.31
CA LYS A 53 -22.85 -16.50 -0.18
C LYS A 53 -23.01 -17.07 1.25
N GLN A 54 -21.97 -17.02 2.08
CA GLN A 54 -22.02 -17.53 3.46
C GLN A 54 -22.43 -16.45 4.48
N GLN A 55 -22.77 -16.85 5.70
CA GLN A 55 -23.21 -15.93 6.76
C GLN A 55 -22.17 -14.84 7.01
N ARG A 56 -22.57 -13.58 6.79
CA ARG A 56 -21.73 -12.38 6.92
C ARG A 56 -21.35 -12.17 8.38
N SER A 57 -20.21 -12.74 8.80
CA SER A 57 -19.59 -12.39 10.08
C SER A 57 -18.91 -11.03 9.99
N TRP A 58 -18.91 -10.28 11.11
CA TRP A 58 -18.17 -9.02 11.26
C TRP A 58 -16.71 -9.14 10.83
N VAL A 59 -16.07 -10.29 11.07
CA VAL A 59 -14.68 -10.57 10.68
C VAL A 59 -14.53 -10.63 9.16
N SER A 60 -15.51 -11.19 8.44
CA SER A 60 -15.52 -11.27 6.98
C SER A 60 -15.68 -9.89 6.34
N ILE A 61 -16.53 -9.04 6.92
CA ILE A 61 -16.72 -7.65 6.46
C ILE A 61 -15.44 -6.83 6.66
N LEU A 62 -14.82 -6.92 7.85
CA LEU A 62 -13.57 -6.24 8.14
C LEU A 62 -12.42 -6.71 7.24
N PHE A 63 -12.37 -8.01 6.93
CA PHE A 63 -11.40 -8.57 5.99
C PHE A 63 -11.58 -8.00 4.58
N VAL A 64 -12.81 -7.98 4.05
CA VAL A 64 -13.11 -7.40 2.74
C VAL A 64 -12.79 -5.91 2.72
N LEU A 65 -13.21 -5.14 3.72
CA LEU A 65 -12.88 -3.70 3.78
C LEU A 65 -11.36 -3.49 3.77
N ASN A 66 -10.60 -4.23 4.56
CA ASN A 66 -9.15 -4.12 4.58
C ASN A 66 -8.52 -4.42 3.20
N ARG A 67 -9.07 -5.43 2.53
CA ARG A 67 -8.59 -5.88 1.22
C ARG A 67 -8.87 -4.87 0.10
N TYR A 68 -10.01 -4.18 0.12
CA TYR A 68 -10.42 -3.25 -0.94
C TYR A 68 -9.94 -1.82 -0.69
N ILE A 69 -9.68 -1.43 0.56
CA ILE A 69 -9.11 -0.11 0.87
C ILE A 69 -7.65 -0.01 0.41
N THR A 70 -6.86 -1.08 0.56
CA THR A 70 -5.45 -1.10 0.13
C THR A 70 -5.20 -0.68 -1.33
N PRO A 71 -5.87 -1.25 -2.35
CA PRO A 71 -5.71 -0.79 -3.73
C PRO A 71 -6.21 0.64 -3.95
N LEU A 72 -7.23 1.11 -3.21
CA LEU A 72 -7.69 2.50 -3.29
C LEU A 72 -6.64 3.47 -2.74
N VAL A 73 -5.98 3.13 -1.63
CA VAL A 73 -4.90 3.92 -1.04
C VAL A 73 -3.72 4.02 -2.03
N LEU A 74 -3.30 2.89 -2.61
CA LEU A 74 -2.25 2.86 -3.63
C LEU A 74 -2.60 3.68 -4.88
N MET A 75 -3.86 3.67 -5.30
CA MET A 75 -4.32 4.50 -6.43
C MET A 75 -4.17 6.00 -6.13
N VAL A 76 -4.54 6.43 -4.92
CA VAL A 76 -4.36 7.83 -4.49
C VAL A 76 -2.87 8.17 -4.35
N ASP A 77 -2.04 7.25 -3.87
CA ASP A 77 -0.59 7.43 -3.79
C ASP A 77 0.05 7.61 -5.18
N ILE A 78 -0.37 6.83 -6.17
CA ILE A 78 0.09 7.00 -7.56
C ILE A 78 -0.38 8.37 -8.10
N TYR A 79 -1.56 8.84 -7.70
CA TYR A 79 -2.08 10.13 -8.15
C TYR A 79 -1.30 11.32 -7.55
N ASP A 80 -1.06 11.31 -6.23
CA ASP A 80 -0.32 12.35 -5.50
C ASP A 80 1.19 12.26 -5.77
N LYS A 81 1.82 11.13 -5.41
CA LYS A 81 3.27 10.93 -5.45
C LYS A 81 3.79 10.59 -6.86
N GLY A 82 2.93 10.10 -7.75
CA GLY A 82 3.31 9.79 -9.14
C GLY A 82 3.47 11.03 -10.03
N GLY A 83 3.10 12.21 -9.53
CA GLY A 83 3.21 13.48 -10.28
C GLY A 83 2.14 13.65 -11.35
N LEU A 84 0.99 12.96 -11.23
CA LEU A 84 -0.18 13.19 -12.08
C LEU A 84 -0.98 14.42 -11.60
N ALA A 85 -0.97 14.69 -10.30
CA ALA A 85 -1.58 15.86 -9.73
C ALA A 85 -0.69 17.10 -9.91
N ASN A 86 -1.19 18.09 -10.65
CA ASN A 86 -0.47 19.33 -10.91
C ASN A 86 -0.64 20.39 -9.79
N PHE A 87 -1.64 20.23 -8.92
CA PHE A 87 -1.93 21.19 -7.85
C PHE A 87 -2.68 20.52 -6.69
N LEU A 88 -1.95 19.95 -5.73
CA LEU A 88 -2.51 19.46 -4.47
C LEU A 88 -2.10 20.39 -3.33
N PRO A 89 -3.01 20.76 -2.42
CA PRO A 89 -2.65 21.59 -1.28
C PRO A 89 -1.73 20.80 -0.33
N GLN A 90 -0.70 21.47 0.21
CA GLN A 90 0.27 20.87 1.14
C GLN A 90 -0.41 20.17 2.33
N SER A 91 -1.52 20.71 2.83
CA SER A 91 -2.29 20.13 3.93
C SER A 91 -2.89 18.77 3.58
N PHE A 92 -3.32 18.57 2.34
CA PHE A 92 -3.82 17.28 1.87
C PHE A 92 -2.70 16.23 1.86
N CYS A 93 -1.54 16.55 1.29
CA CYS A 93 -0.41 15.62 1.22
C CYS A 93 0.04 15.17 2.62
N VAL A 94 0.16 16.11 3.57
CA VAL A 94 0.54 15.79 4.96
C VAL A 94 -0.52 14.93 5.64
N ASN A 95 -1.79 15.31 5.55
CA ASN A 95 -2.87 14.57 6.20
C ASN A 95 -3.05 13.17 5.58
N TRP A 96 -2.90 13.07 4.26
CA TRP A 96 -2.94 11.81 3.52
C TRP A 96 -1.79 10.89 3.95
N TYR A 97 -0.57 11.43 4.05
CA TYR A 97 0.59 10.66 4.52
C TYR A 97 0.36 10.06 5.92
N PHE A 98 -0.14 10.84 6.88
CA PHE A 98 -0.45 10.31 8.21
C PHE A 98 -1.60 9.30 8.20
N ALA A 99 -2.64 9.54 7.40
CA ALA A 99 -3.77 8.62 7.28
C ALA A 99 -3.35 7.27 6.67
N GLU A 100 -2.52 7.30 5.63
CA GLU A 100 -1.94 6.12 4.99
C GLU A 100 -1.07 5.32 5.97
N SER A 101 -0.21 6.00 6.73
CA SER A 101 0.64 5.37 7.74
C SER A 101 -0.18 4.69 8.85
N ALA A 102 -1.24 5.36 9.34
CA ALA A 102 -2.13 4.78 10.33
C ALA A 102 -2.89 3.56 9.79
N TRP A 103 -3.40 3.66 8.55
CA TRP A 103 -4.08 2.55 7.88
C TRP A 103 -3.19 1.33 7.73
N ASN A 104 -1.93 1.52 7.30
CA ASN A 104 -0.98 0.43 7.13
C ASN A 104 -0.69 -0.29 8.46
N LEU A 105 -0.50 0.45 9.56
CA LEU A 105 -0.29 -0.15 10.88
C LEU A 105 -1.47 -1.00 11.31
N VAL A 106 -2.69 -0.50 11.11
CA VAL A 106 -3.92 -1.25 11.41
C VAL A 106 -4.03 -2.49 10.54
N ALA A 107 -3.77 -2.37 9.24
CA ALA A 107 -3.84 -3.48 8.29
C ALA A 107 -2.82 -4.59 8.64
N PHE A 108 -1.57 -4.23 8.92
CA PHE A 108 -0.58 -5.21 9.36
C PHE A 108 -0.98 -5.87 10.69
N GLY A 109 -1.49 -5.11 11.66
CA GLY A 109 -1.98 -5.65 12.92
C GLY A 109 -3.12 -6.66 12.72
N LEU A 110 -4.08 -6.35 11.86
CA LEU A 110 -5.20 -7.23 11.52
C LEU A 110 -4.73 -8.52 10.83
N ILE A 111 -3.81 -8.42 9.86
CA ILE A 111 -3.27 -9.60 9.17
C ILE A 111 -2.55 -10.53 10.16
N HIS A 112 -1.71 -9.99 11.03
CA HIS A 112 -1.01 -10.78 12.06
C HIS A 112 -1.99 -11.44 13.03
N ALA A 113 -3.02 -10.73 13.46
CA ALA A 113 -4.06 -11.29 14.32
C ALA A 113 -4.82 -12.43 13.63
N LEU A 114 -5.19 -12.26 12.36
CA LEU A 114 -5.89 -13.29 11.58
C LEU A 114 -5.04 -14.55 11.40
N VAL A 115 -3.75 -14.40 11.09
CA VAL A 115 -2.82 -15.53 10.98
C VAL A 115 -2.66 -16.23 12.33
N ALA A 116 -2.49 -15.48 13.43
CA ALA A 116 -2.38 -16.05 14.77
C ALA A 116 -3.66 -16.81 15.19
N LEU A 117 -4.84 -16.28 14.87
CA LEU A 117 -6.12 -16.95 15.11
C LEU A 117 -6.24 -18.25 14.33
N ARG A 118 -5.86 -18.27 13.05
CA ARG A 118 -5.85 -19.49 12.23
C ARG A 118 -4.91 -20.56 12.80
N VAL A 119 -3.70 -20.18 13.23
CA VAL A 119 -2.74 -21.11 13.83
C VAL A 119 -3.29 -21.69 15.15
N ARG A 120 -3.89 -20.86 16.01
CA ARG A 120 -4.48 -21.32 17.28
C ARG A 120 -5.64 -22.29 17.06
N CYS A 121 -6.52 -22.02 16.10
CA CYS A 121 -7.60 -22.95 15.75
C CYS A 121 -7.08 -24.29 15.21
N ASN A 122 -6.09 -24.28 14.32
CA ASN A 122 -5.50 -25.51 13.78
C ASN A 122 -4.80 -26.33 14.88
N CYS A 123 -4.09 -25.67 15.80
CA CYS A 123 -3.43 -26.36 16.92
C CYS A 123 -4.43 -26.94 17.92
N PHE A 124 -5.55 -26.25 18.17
CA PHE A 124 -6.63 -26.74 19.02
C PHE A 124 -7.30 -27.99 18.40
N GLN A 125 -7.51 -27.99 17.08
CA GLN A 125 -8.11 -29.12 16.37
C GLN A 125 -7.17 -30.33 16.26
N ALA A 126 -5.85 -30.12 16.30
CA ALA A 126 -4.86 -31.22 16.32
C ALA A 126 -4.66 -31.84 17.71
N SER A 127 -5.18 -31.21 18.77
CA SER A 127 -5.06 -31.68 20.16
C SER A 127 -6.30 -32.45 20.66
N MET A 128 -7.37 -32.52 19.86
CA MET A 128 -8.56 -33.36 20.09
C MET A 128 -8.52 -34.60 19.21
#